data_AF-A0A550CY87-F1
#
_entry.id   AF-A0A550CY87-F1
#
_cell.length_a   1.000
_cell.length_b   1.000
_cell.length_c   1.000
_cell.angle_alpha   90.00
_cell.angle_beta   90.00
_cell.angle_gamma   90.00
#
_symmetry.space_group_name_H-M   'P 1'
#
loop_
_entity.id
_entity.type
_entity.pdbx_description
1 polymer ?
#
loop_
_entity_poly.entity_id
_entity_poly.type
_entity_poly.pdbx_seq_one_letter_code
_entity_poly.pdbx_strand_id
1 'polypeptide(L)'
;MRASAIRLLEVVPKSLVDKSVRVTPRLQPLTRTSREPTVMEILAQKKQAAGTKWPANLRLENPVPKEALVQVEQHARRKLKLLLKER
;
A
#
# COMPACT_ATOMS: atom_id res chain seq x y z
N MET A 1 -12.65 -48.20 27.70
CA MET A 1 -12.72 -46.80 28.18
C MET A 1 -12.18 -45.89 27.08
N ARG A 2 -13.03 -45.05 26.46
CA ARG A 2 -12.63 -44.13 25.39
C ARG A 2 -11.79 -42.98 25.97
N ALA A 3 -10.66 -42.66 25.33
CA ALA A 3 -9.82 -41.54 25.75
C ALA A 3 -10.54 -40.21 25.48
N SER A 4 -10.69 -39.38 26.51
CA SER A 4 -11.25 -38.02 26.43
C SER A 4 -10.14 -36.98 26.17
N ALA A 5 -10.45 -35.93 25.41
CA ALA A 5 -9.51 -34.88 24.93
C ALA A 5 -8.60 -34.24 26.00
N ILE A 6 -9.00 -34.24 27.28
CA ILE A 6 -8.21 -33.74 28.41
C ILE A 6 -6.90 -34.54 28.62
N ARG A 7 -6.85 -35.81 28.17
CA ARG A 7 -5.68 -36.70 28.33
C ARG A 7 -4.69 -36.65 27.16
N LEU A 8 -4.85 -35.71 26.22
CA LEU A 8 -3.98 -35.50 25.04
C LEU A 8 -3.20 -34.19 25.12
N LEU A 9 -3.02 -33.61 26.31
CA LEU A 9 -2.23 -32.40 26.51
C LEU A 9 -0.84 -32.78 27.03
N GLU A 10 0.15 -32.67 26.16
CA GLU A 10 1.56 -32.80 26.52
C GLU A 10 2.11 -31.42 26.89
N VAL A 11 2.40 -31.20 28.17
CA VAL A 11 2.95 -29.94 28.66
C VAL A 11 4.46 -29.96 28.46
N VAL A 12 4.93 -29.27 27.42
CA VAL A 12 6.37 -29.19 27.12
C VAL A 12 7.02 -28.04 27.90
N PRO A 13 8.10 -28.30 28.66
CA PRO A 13 8.89 -27.27 29.35
C PRO A 13 9.44 -26.22 28.36
N LYS A 14 9.36 -24.93 28.73
CA LYS A 14 9.88 -23.82 27.91
C LYS A 14 11.37 -23.91 27.57
N SER A 15 12.14 -24.71 28.30
CA SER A 15 13.57 -24.96 28.06
C SER A 15 13.82 -25.83 26.83
N LEU A 16 12.85 -26.67 26.43
CA LEU A 16 12.93 -27.55 25.26
C LEU A 16 12.41 -26.89 23.98
N VAL A 17 11.81 -25.70 24.10
CA VAL A 17 11.37 -24.90 22.95
C VAL A 17 12.56 -24.05 22.50
N ASP A 18 13.02 -24.27 21.27
CA ASP A 18 14.09 -23.49 20.67
C ASP A 18 13.75 -21.99 20.73
N LYS A 19 14.58 -21.22 21.45
CA LYS A 19 14.42 -19.77 21.61
C LYS A 19 14.76 -18.97 20.35
N SER A 20 15.06 -19.64 19.25
CA SER A 20 15.36 -19.06 17.93
C SER A 20 14.10 -18.52 17.24
N VAL A 21 13.14 -18.01 18.01
CA VAL A 21 11.99 -17.29 17.48
C VAL A 21 12.54 -16.08 16.73
N ARG A 22 12.47 -16.13 15.40
CA ARG A 22 12.69 -14.98 14.53
C ARG A 22 11.58 -13.98 14.86
N VAL A 23 11.84 -13.11 15.83
CA VAL A 23 10.95 -12.00 16.15
C VAL A 23 10.96 -11.10 14.92
N THR A 24 9.94 -11.26 14.07
CA THR A 24 9.77 -10.38 12.93
C THR A 24 9.38 -9.02 13.51
N PRO A 25 10.18 -7.96 13.28
CA PRO A 25 9.89 -6.67 13.84
C PRO A 25 8.50 -6.24 13.37
N ARG A 26 7.74 -5.63 14.28
CA ARG A 26 6.44 -5.07 13.95
C ARG A 26 6.65 -4.03 12.85
N LEU A 27 6.03 -4.23 11.68
CA LEU A 27 6.07 -3.27 10.59
C LEU A 27 5.59 -1.92 11.13
N GLN A 28 6.47 -0.93 11.12
CA GLN A 28 6.10 0.42 11.54
C GLN A 28 5.07 0.96 10.53
N PRO A 29 4.01 1.65 10.98
CA PRO A 29 3.07 2.27 10.06
C PRO A 29 3.80 3.31 9.22
N LEU A 30 3.66 3.25 7.89
CA LEU A 30 4.21 4.27 7.00
C LEU A 30 3.62 5.63 7.37
N THR A 31 4.45 6.50 7.94
CA THR A 31 4.12 7.91 8.16
C THR A 31 4.15 8.65 6.82
N ARG A 32 3.38 9.74 6.69
CA ARG A 32 3.35 10.56 5.44
C ARG A 32 4.76 11.01 5.02
N THR A 33 5.65 11.25 5.98
CA THR A 33 7.05 11.65 5.78
C THR A 33 7.94 10.55 5.19
N SER A 34 7.55 9.28 5.37
CA SER A 34 8.26 8.11 4.83
C SER A 34 7.79 7.75 3.42
N ARG A 35 6.74 8.40 2.90
CA ARG A 35 6.26 8.14 1.55
C ARG A 35 7.11 8.87 0.54
N GLU A 36 7.49 8.14 -0.51
CA GLU A 36 8.08 8.75 -1.70
C GLU A 36 7.07 9.76 -2.29
N PRO A 37 7.54 10.94 -2.72
CA PRO A 37 6.66 11.95 -3.28
C PRO A 37 6.04 11.44 -4.58
N THR A 38 4.76 11.72 -4.77
CA THR A 38 4.04 11.33 -5.99
C THR A 38 4.52 12.17 -7.19
N VAL A 39 4.37 11.63 -8.40
CA VAL A 39 4.68 12.38 -9.64
C VAL A 39 3.90 13.69 -9.71
N MET A 40 2.65 13.69 -9.26
CA MET A 40 1.82 14.90 -9.23
C MET A 40 2.34 15.96 -8.26
N GLU A 41 2.80 15.56 -7.07
CA GLU A 41 3.44 16.48 -6.12
C GLU A 41 4.73 17.07 -6.70
N ILE A 42 5.56 16.25 -7.35
CA ILE A 42 6.79 16.70 -8.01
C ILE A 42 6.47 17.72 -9.11
N LEU A 43 5.46 17.45 -9.94
CA LEU A 43 5.05 18.36 -11.01
C LEU A 43 4.42 19.65 -10.47
N ALA A 44 3.65 19.58 -9.39
CA ALA A 44 3.09 20.74 -8.72
C ALA A 44 4.20 21.66 -8.18
N GLN A 45 5.23 21.09 -7.53
CA GLN A 45 6.40 21.83 -7.07
C GLN A 45 7.15 22.46 -8.25
N LYS A 46 7.37 21.73 -9.35
CA LYS A 46 8.02 22.27 -10.55
C LYS A 46 7.21 23.41 -11.19
N LYS A 47 5.88 23.29 -11.23
CA LYS A 47 5.00 24.36 -11.74
C LYS A 47 5.10 25.62 -10.89
N GLN A 48 5.08 25.47 -9.56
CA GLN A 48 5.26 26.58 -8.64
C GLN A 48 6.63 27.24 -8.80
N ALA A 49 7.70 26.45 -8.92
CA ALA A 49 9.05 26.96 -9.13
C ALA A 49 9.25 27.65 -10.48
N ALA A 50 8.60 27.17 -11.54
CA ALA A 50 8.72 27.73 -12.89
C ALA A 50 7.90 29.02 -13.10
N GLY A 51 6.80 29.20 -12.36
CA GLY A 51 5.95 30.39 -12.46
C GLY A 51 5.50 30.68 -13.89
N THR A 52 5.89 31.84 -14.42
CA THR A 52 5.55 32.29 -15.79
C THR A 52 6.23 31.50 -16.90
N LYS A 53 7.30 30.74 -16.60
CA LYS A 53 7.98 29.87 -17.57
C LYS A 53 7.33 28.49 -17.72
N TRP A 54 6.27 28.20 -16.96
CA TRP A 54 5.59 26.92 -17.08
C TRP A 54 4.91 26.77 -18.46
N PRO A 55 5.06 25.62 -19.14
CA PRO A 55 4.47 25.44 -20.46
C PRO A 55 2.94 25.54 -20.44
N ALA A 56 2.36 26.41 -21.27
CA ALA A 56 0.92 26.63 -21.33
C ALA A 56 0.13 25.40 -21.80
N ASN A 57 0.79 24.48 -22.52
CA ASN A 57 0.22 23.23 -22.99
C ASN A 57 0.15 22.13 -21.91
N LEU A 58 0.80 22.31 -20.75
CA LEU A 58 0.82 21.31 -19.68
C LEU A 58 -0.11 21.72 -18.54
N ARG A 59 -1.23 21.00 -18.45
CA ARG A 59 -2.20 21.11 -17.35
C ARG A 59 -2.00 19.95 -16.38
N LEU A 60 -2.05 20.26 -15.09
CA LEU A 60 -2.05 19.28 -14.01
C LEU A 60 -3.50 19.10 -13.57
N GLU A 61 -4.03 17.89 -13.73
CA GLU A 61 -5.40 17.54 -13.36
C GLU A 61 -5.41 16.72 -12.06
N ASN A 62 -6.56 16.70 -11.39
CA ASN A 62 -6.71 15.93 -10.17
C ASN A 62 -6.72 14.42 -10.48
N PRO A 63 -6.16 13.57 -9.59
CA PRO A 63 -6.22 12.12 -9.74
C PRO A 63 -7.66 11.63 -9.86
N VAL A 64 -7.92 10.74 -10.82
CA VAL A 64 -9.25 10.17 -11.03
C VAL A 64 -9.55 9.14 -9.93
N PRO A 65 -10.61 9.33 -9.13
CA PRO A 65 -10.96 8.41 -8.07
C PRO A 65 -11.46 7.07 -8.61
N LYS A 66 -11.28 5.98 -7.86
CA LYS A 66 -11.71 4.64 -8.31
C LYS A 66 -13.23 4.55 -8.47
N GLU A 67 -13.94 5.36 -7.69
CA GLU A 67 -15.39 5.54 -7.69
C GLU A 67 -15.87 6.06 -9.05
N ALA A 68 -15.10 6.92 -9.71
CA ALA A 68 -15.42 7.41 -11.07
C ALA A 68 -15.40 6.30 -12.12
N LEU A 69 -14.73 5.17 -11.85
CA LEU A 69 -14.65 4.05 -12.78
C LEU A 69 -15.73 2.97 -12.54
N VAL A 70 -16.69 3.21 -11.63
CA VAL A 70 -17.72 2.22 -11.26
C VAL A 70 -18.73 1.97 -12.38
N GLN A 71 -19.00 2.96 -13.22
CA GLN A 71 -19.92 2.80 -14.36
C GLN A 71 -19.22 2.32 -15.64
N VAL A 72 -17.89 2.22 -15.62
CA VAL A 72 -17.13 1.74 -16.77
C VAL A 72 -17.27 0.23 -16.89
N GLU A 73 -17.41 -0.25 -18.13
CA GLU A 73 -17.42 -1.68 -18.45
C GLU A 73 -16.25 -2.42 -17.81
N GLN A 74 -16.53 -3.61 -17.29
CA GLN A 74 -15.59 -4.38 -16.47
C GLN A 74 -14.28 -4.68 -17.20
N HIS A 75 -14.35 -4.94 -18.51
CA HIS A 75 -13.19 -5.25 -19.35
C HIS A 75 -12.24 -4.04 -19.49
N ALA A 76 -12.78 -2.82 -19.55
CA ALA A 76 -12.02 -1.58 -19.68
C ALA A 76 -11.51 -1.08 -18.31
N ARG A 77 -12.27 -1.30 -17.23
CA ARG A 77 -11.94 -0.84 -15.87
C ARG A 77 -10.55 -1.28 -15.41
N ARG A 78 -10.14 -2.52 -15.69
CA ARG A 78 -8.81 -3.03 -15.30
C ARG A 78 -7.68 -2.29 -16.02
N LYS A 79 -7.84 -2.02 -17.32
CA LYS A 79 -6.86 -1.28 -18.13
C LYS A 79 -6.76 0.17 -17.67
N LEU A 80 -7.89 0.84 -17.45
CA LEU A 80 -7.93 2.23 -16.98
C LEU A 80 -7.28 2.39 -15.60
N LYS A 81 -7.55 1.46 -14.67
CA LYS A 81 -6.90 1.48 -13.35
C LYS A 81 -5.38 1.37 -13.42
N LEU A 82 -4.83 0.64 -14.41
CA LEU A 82 -3.39 0.53 -14.60
C LEU A 82 -2.81 1.80 -15.22
N LEU A 83 -3.50 2.40 -16.18
CA LEU A 83 -3.06 3.64 -16.86
C LEU A 83 -3.10 4.85 -15.92
N LEU A 84 -4.12 4.93 -15.06
CA LEU A 84 -4.31 6.04 -14.13
C LEU A 84 -3.54 5.86 -12.82
N LYS A 85 -2.84 4.74 -12.64
CA LYS A 85 -2.03 4.51 -11.44
C LYS A 85 -0.73 5.29 -11.56
N GLU A 86 -0.50 6.18 -10.61
CA GLU A 86 0.80 6.85 -10.46
C GLU A 86 1.90 5.81 -10.20
N ARG A 87 3.05 6.01 -10.87
CA ARG A 87 4.24 5.18 -10.72
C ARG A 87 5.13 5.69 -9.61
#